data_AF-A0A955YWJ3-F1
#
_entry.id   AF-A0A955YWJ3-F1
#
_cell.length_a   1.000
_cell.length_b   1.000
_cell.length_c   1.000
_cell.angle_alpha   90.00
_cell.angle_beta   90.00
_cell.angle_gamma   90.00
#
_symmetry.space_group_name_H-M   'P 1'
#
loop_
_entity.id
_entity.type
_entity.pdbx_description
1 polymer ?
#
loop_
_entity_poly.entity_id
_entity_poly.type
_entity_poly.pdbx_seq_one_letter_code
_entity_poly.pdbx_strand_id
1 'polypeptide(L)'
;MNAPWAIVLDAAWMGLLLLVGQILRVKVRAVQLLYLPSAVTAGILGLVLGPQVLDVIPFSEHLGSYAWLLVVLLFASFPYSTPPVSSVRDVMRRAGNTFFFNMGAEVGLFAAALLLGGIVLPLVVPGIEESFPLLLPAG
;
A
#
# COMPACT_ATOMS: atom_id res chain seq x y z
N MET A 1 -19.98 -22.88 18.33
CA MET A 1 -20.77 -22.48 17.14
C MET A 1 -20.42 -23.41 15.99
N ASN A 2 -21.36 -23.75 15.10
CA ASN A 2 -21.05 -24.52 13.89
C ASN A 2 -20.21 -23.67 12.94
N ALA A 3 -19.21 -24.26 12.28
CA ALA A 3 -18.25 -23.55 11.43
C ALA A 3 -18.87 -22.63 10.35
N PRO A 4 -19.98 -23.00 9.66
CA PRO A 4 -20.59 -22.11 8.66
C PRO A 4 -21.20 -20.85 9.27
N TRP A 5 -21.80 -20.95 10.45
CA TRP A 5 -22.43 -19.82 11.13
C TRP A 5 -21.41 -18.82 11.66
N ALA A 6 -20.27 -19.32 12.15
CA ALA A 6 -19.17 -18.49 12.62
C ALA A 6 -18.62 -17.58 11.53
N ILE A 7 -18.43 -18.10 10.31
CA ILE A 7 -17.93 -17.32 9.16
C ILE A 7 -18.86 -16.15 8.84
N VAL A 8 -20.17 -16.38 8.83
CA VAL A 8 -21.15 -15.33 8.51
C VAL A 8 -21.15 -14.23 9.56
N LEU A 9 -21.12 -14.60 10.85
CA LEU A 9 -21.13 -13.63 11.94
C LEU A 9 -19.82 -12.82 11.99
N ASP A 10 -18.67 -13.49 11.85
CA ASP A 10 -17.37 -12.82 11.81
C ASP A 10 -17.27 -11.88 10.60
N ALA A 11 -17.80 -12.29 9.44
CA ALA A 11 -17.87 -11.42 8.25
C ALA A 11 -18.75 -10.19 8.47
N ALA A 12 -19.88 -10.32 9.18
CA ALA A 12 -20.73 -9.19 9.54
C ALA A 12 -19.99 -8.19 10.45
N TRP A 13 -19.27 -8.68 11.46
CA TRP A 13 -18.45 -7.84 12.33
C TRP A 13 -17.29 -7.17 11.59
N MET A 14 -16.59 -7.90 10.73
CA MET A 14 -15.54 -7.33 9.88
C MET A 14 -16.08 -6.22 8.96
N GLY A 15 -17.25 -6.44 8.35
CA GLY A 15 -17.93 -5.43 7.54
C GLY A 15 -18.33 -4.19 8.33
N LEU A 16 -18.88 -4.37 9.54
CA LEU A 16 -19.21 -3.25 10.43
C LEU A 16 -17.97 -2.46 10.83
N LEU A 17 -16.88 -3.13 11.20
CA LEU A 17 -15.62 -2.49 11.54
C LEU A 17 -15.01 -1.73 10.36
N LEU A 18 -15.14 -2.23 9.13
CA LEU A 18 -14.73 -1.51 7.92
C LEU A 18 -15.53 -0.23 7.71
N LEU A 19 -16.85 -0.28 7.93
CA LEU A 19 -17.70 0.92 7.88
C LEU A 19 -17.29 1.94 8.94
N VAL A 20 -17.08 1.50 10.18
CA VAL A 20 -16.61 2.37 11.26
C VAL A 20 -15.22 2.94 10.93
N GLY A 21 -14.29 2.12 10.44
CA GLY A 21 -12.96 2.56 10.01
C GLY A 21 -13.00 3.58 8.87
N GLN A 22 -13.93 3.42 7.92
CA GLN A 22 -14.16 4.40 6.86
C GLN A 22 -14.70 5.72 7.40
N ILE A 23 -15.67 5.68 8.33
CA ILE A 23 -16.19 6.90 8.98
C ILE A 23 -15.08 7.60 9.77
N LEU A 24 -14.26 6.83 10.50
CA LEU A 24 -13.15 7.37 11.29
C LEU A 24 -12.11 8.05 10.39
N ARG A 25 -11.77 7.42 9.26
CA ARG A 25 -10.89 7.99 8.24
C ARG A 25 -11.41 9.34 7.70
N VAL A 26 -12.73 9.51 7.56
CA VAL A 26 -13.32 10.75 7.04
C VAL A 26 -13.53 11.82 8.12
N LYS A 27 -13.69 11.43 9.39
CA LYS A 27 -14.03 12.38 10.47
C LYS A 27 -12.88 12.74 11.41
N VAL A 28 -11.87 11.88 11.56
CA VAL A 28 -10.80 12.07 12.55
C VAL A 28 -9.51 12.53 11.90
N ARG A 29 -9.08 13.74 12.26
CA ARG A 29 -7.90 14.41 11.71
C ARG A 29 -6.60 13.62 11.96
N ALA A 30 -6.50 12.89 13.07
CA ALA A 30 -5.33 12.04 13.35
C ALA A 30 -5.17 10.89 12.33
N VAL A 31 -6.27 10.22 11.95
CA VAL A 31 -6.25 9.12 10.95
C VAL A 31 -5.98 9.67 9.55
N GLN A 32 -6.47 10.87 9.25
CA GLN A 32 -6.21 11.57 7.98
C GLN A 32 -4.75 11.99 7.83
N LEU A 33 -4.16 12.56 8.88
CA LEU A 33 -2.77 13.00 8.88
C LEU A 33 -1.81 11.81 8.69
N LEU A 34 -2.20 10.64 9.20
CA LEU A 34 -1.44 9.40 9.09
C LEU A 34 -1.70 8.62 7.79
N TYR A 35 -2.57 9.13 6.91
CA TYR A 35 -2.98 8.50 5.64
C TYR A 35 -3.38 7.02 5.75
N LEU A 36 -3.91 6.60 6.90
CA LEU A 36 -4.24 5.19 7.12
C LEU A 36 -5.42 4.76 6.24
N PRO A 37 -5.32 3.62 5.54
CA PRO A 37 -6.45 3.02 4.86
C PRO A 37 -7.49 2.52 5.87
N SER A 38 -8.76 2.49 5.45
CA SER A 38 -9.88 2.05 6.30
C SER A 38 -9.73 0.60 6.76
N ALA A 39 -9.14 -0.27 5.93
CA ALA A 39 -8.85 -1.66 6.30
C ALA A 39 -7.88 -1.78 7.47
N VAL A 40 -6.80 -1.00 7.50
CA VAL A 40 -5.85 -0.99 8.62
C VAL A 40 -6.50 -0.42 9.88
N THR A 41 -7.26 0.66 9.73
CA THR A 41 -7.98 1.29 10.85
C THR A 41 -8.99 0.30 11.46
N ALA A 42 -9.76 -0.41 10.63
CA ALA A 42 -10.70 -1.43 11.05
C ALA A 42 -10.00 -2.62 11.73
N GLY A 43 -8.85 -3.04 11.22
CA GLY A 43 -8.04 -4.10 11.83
C GLY A 43 -7.55 -3.72 13.23
N ILE A 44 -7.04 -2.49 13.41
CA ILE A 44 -6.63 -1.98 14.73
C ILE A 44 -7.83 -1.94 15.68
N LEU A 45 -8.98 -1.43 15.22
CA LEU A 45 -10.20 -1.42 16.02
C LEU A 45 -10.67 -2.84 16.38
N GLY A 46 -10.59 -3.78 15.44
CA GLY A 46 -10.95 -5.18 15.67
C GLY A 46 -10.03 -5.88 16.68
N LEU A 47 -8.74 -5.56 16.70
CA LEU A 47 -7.81 -6.07 17.71
C LEU A 47 -8.08 -5.50 19.10
N VAL A 48 -8.37 -4.19 19.18
CA VAL A 48 -8.69 -3.53 20.46
C VAL A 48 -10.05 -3.97 21.00
N LEU A 49 -11.06 -4.09 20.14
CA LEU A 49 -12.42 -4.50 20.52
C LEU A 49 -12.62 -6.02 20.57
N GLY A 50 -11.65 -6.77 20.07
CA GLY A 50 -11.68 -8.22 20.01
C GLY A 50 -11.39 -8.89 21.37
N PRO A 51 -11.46 -10.23 21.41
CA PRO A 51 -11.27 -11.02 22.62
C PRO A 51 -9.86 -10.93 23.20
N GLN A 52 -8.89 -10.42 22.44
CA GLN A 52 -7.51 -10.27 22.93
C GLN A 52 -7.34 -9.10 23.92
N VAL A 53 -8.23 -8.10 23.91
CA VAL A 53 -8.07 -6.87 24.71
C VAL A 53 -9.34 -6.51 25.49
N LEU A 54 -10.42 -6.10 24.81
CA LEU A 54 -11.65 -5.62 25.47
C LEU A 54 -12.79 -6.65 25.50
N ASP A 55 -12.70 -7.71 24.69
CA ASP A 55 -13.69 -8.80 24.61
C ASP A 55 -15.14 -8.32 24.36
N VAL A 56 -15.28 -7.26 23.56
CA VAL A 56 -16.60 -6.70 23.20
C VAL A 56 -17.19 -7.43 21.99
N ILE A 57 -16.34 -7.81 21.03
CA ILE A 57 -16.75 -8.52 19.82
C ILE A 57 -16.36 -9.99 19.97
N PRO A 58 -17.33 -10.92 20.02
CA PRO A 58 -17.06 -12.34 20.19
C PRO A 58 -16.66 -12.96 18.84
N PHE A 59 -15.45 -12.64 18.37
CA PHE A 59 -14.88 -13.27 17.18
C PHE A 59 -14.71 -14.78 17.42
N SER A 60 -14.92 -15.58 16.36
CA SER A 60 -14.68 -17.01 16.45
C SER A 60 -13.18 -17.36 16.50
N GLU A 61 -12.87 -18.56 17.01
CA GLU A 61 -11.51 -19.11 17.04
C GLU A 61 -10.91 -19.30 15.63
N HIS A 62 -11.73 -19.24 14.58
CA HIS A 62 -11.30 -19.43 13.19
C HIS A 62 -10.82 -18.13 12.51
N LEU A 63 -10.92 -16.97 13.18
CA LEU A 63 -10.57 -15.66 12.60
C LEU A 63 -9.15 -15.63 12.01
N GLY A 64 -8.18 -16.27 12.68
CA GLY A 64 -6.80 -16.35 12.20
C GLY A 64 -6.66 -17.11 10.88
N SER A 65 -7.49 -18.13 10.63
CA SER A 65 -7.47 -18.92 9.40
C SER A 65 -8.07 -18.17 8.20
N TYR A 66 -8.92 -17.17 8.45
CA TYR A 66 -9.55 -16.39 7.39
C TYR A 66 -8.54 -15.54 6.62
N ALA A 67 -7.49 -15.04 7.27
CA ALA A 67 -6.46 -14.23 6.61
C ALA A 67 -5.81 -15.00 5.44
N TRP A 68 -5.40 -16.24 5.68
CA TRP A 68 -4.86 -17.10 4.61
C TRP A 68 -5.90 -17.42 3.54
N LEU A 69 -7.12 -17.78 3.94
CA LEU A 69 -8.20 -18.10 2.98
C LEU A 69 -8.50 -16.94 2.04
N LEU A 70 -8.54 -15.71 2.57
CA LEU A 70 -8.76 -14.50 1.77
C LEU A 70 -7.56 -14.20 0.85
N VAL A 71 -6.33 -14.46 1.31
CA VAL A 71 -5.13 -14.33 0.46
C VAL A 71 -5.14 -15.35 -0.68
N VAL A 72 -5.50 -16.61 -0.40
CA VAL A 72 -5.66 -17.64 -1.43
C VAL A 72 -6.73 -17.24 -2.44
N LEU A 73 -7.88 -16.75 -1.96
CA LEU A 73 -8.97 -16.29 -2.83
C LEU A 73 -8.54 -15.11 -3.71
N LEU A 74 -7.81 -14.14 -3.14
CA LEU A 74 -7.25 -13.01 -3.86
C LEU A 74 -6.36 -13.49 -5.00
N PHE A 75 -5.35 -14.33 -4.72
CA PHE A 75 -4.44 -14.81 -5.75
C PHE A 75 -5.09 -15.77 -6.75
N ALA A 76 -6.07 -16.58 -6.33
CA ALA A 76 -6.82 -17.45 -7.23
C ALA A 76 -7.66 -16.63 -8.23
N SER A 77 -8.23 -15.51 -7.77
CA SER A 77 -9.05 -14.61 -8.60
C SER A 77 -8.23 -13.61 -9.43
N PHE A 78 -7.00 -13.30 -9.02
CA PHE A 78 -6.16 -12.27 -9.62
C PHE A 78 -5.94 -12.43 -11.15
N PRO A 79 -5.65 -13.64 -11.69
CA PRO A 79 -5.48 -13.83 -13.13
C PRO A 79 -6.72 -13.46 -13.95
N TYR A 80 -7.91 -13.63 -13.38
CA TYR A 80 -9.17 -13.29 -14.04
C TYR A 80 -9.42 -11.77 -14.13
N SER A 81 -8.75 -10.99 -13.27
CA SER A 81 -8.88 -9.52 -13.27
C SER A 81 -7.99 -8.84 -14.30
N THR A 82 -7.03 -9.55 -14.89
CA THR A 82 -6.12 -9.02 -15.91
C THR A 82 -6.58 -9.37 -17.33
N PRO A 83 -6.45 -8.46 -18.30
CA PRO A 83 -6.73 -8.79 -19.70
C PRO A 83 -5.85 -9.96 -20.17
N PRO A 84 -6.37 -10.81 -21.07
CA PRO A 84 -5.67 -12.02 -21.52
C PRO A 84 -4.29 -11.67 -22.05
N VAL A 85 -3.30 -12.42 -21.58
CA VAL A 85 -1.91 -12.26 -21.95
C VAL A 85 -1.67 -13.01 -23.25
N SER A 86 -1.40 -12.27 -24.33
CA SER A 86 -1.30 -12.83 -25.69
C SER A 86 -0.09 -13.72 -25.92
N SER A 87 1.04 -13.44 -25.25
CA SER A 87 2.24 -14.28 -25.28
C SER A 87 3.22 -13.93 -24.15
N VAL A 88 4.11 -14.87 -23.78
CA VAL A 88 5.24 -14.63 -22.87
C VAL A 88 6.13 -13.50 -23.40
N ARG A 89 6.27 -13.39 -24.72
CA ARG A 89 7.03 -12.30 -25.37
C ARG A 89 6.40 -10.93 -25.13
N ASP A 90 5.07 -10.85 -25.13
CA ASP A 90 4.36 -9.60 -24.82
C ASP A 90 4.50 -9.21 -23.36
N VAL A 91 4.50 -10.18 -22.44
CA VAL A 91 4.81 -9.93 -21.02
C VAL A 91 6.22 -9.38 -20.88
N MET A 92 7.20 -10.06 -21.48
CA MET A 92 8.59 -9.65 -21.40
C MET A 92 8.80 -8.25 -22.00
N ARG A 93 8.14 -7.94 -23.12
CA ARG A 93 8.20 -6.62 -23.75
C ARG A 93 7.58 -5.54 -22.86
N ARG A 94 6.41 -5.80 -22.26
CA ARG A 94 5.73 -4.83 -21.37
C ARG A 94 6.52 -4.57 -20.08
N ALA A 95 6.99 -5.64 -19.45
CA ALA A 95 7.81 -5.57 -18.25
C ALA A 95 9.14 -4.85 -18.55
N GLY A 96 9.81 -5.24 -19.64
CA GLY A 96 11.04 -4.59 -20.10
C GLY A 96 10.83 -3.11 -20.41
N ASN A 97 9.81 -2.75 -21.19
CA ASN A 97 9.52 -1.35 -21.51
C ASN A 97 9.28 -0.52 -20.25
N THR A 98 8.52 -1.04 -19.28
CA THR A 98 8.27 -0.34 -18.01
C THR A 98 9.55 -0.17 -17.20
N PHE A 99 10.34 -1.24 -17.11
CA PHE A 99 11.63 -1.22 -16.41
C PHE A 99 12.61 -0.22 -17.03
N PHE A 100 12.83 -0.29 -18.35
CA PHE A 100 13.75 0.60 -19.05
C PHE A 100 13.26 2.04 -19.07
N PHE A 101 11.95 2.27 -19.18
CA PHE A 101 11.37 3.60 -19.06
C PHE A 101 11.60 4.20 -17.67
N ASN A 102 11.30 3.45 -16.61
CA ASN A 102 11.52 3.91 -15.24
C ASN A 102 13.01 4.13 -14.94
N MET A 103 13.87 3.18 -15.33
CA MET A 103 15.32 3.29 -15.15
C MET A 103 15.89 4.48 -15.93
N GLY A 104 15.43 4.69 -17.17
CA GLY A 104 15.83 5.84 -17.97
C GLY A 104 15.37 7.16 -17.37
N ALA A 105 14.14 7.22 -16.84
CA ALA A 105 13.63 8.39 -16.15
C ALA A 105 14.42 8.71 -14.87
N GLU A 106 14.76 7.69 -14.08
CA GLU A 106 15.53 7.84 -12.85
C GLU A 106 16.96 8.32 -13.13
N VAL A 107 17.68 7.66 -14.05
CA VAL A 107 19.02 8.11 -14.48
C VAL A 107 18.97 9.51 -15.08
N GLY A 108 17.92 9.82 -15.86
CA GLY A 108 17.71 11.14 -16.43
C GLY A 108 17.50 12.22 -15.37
N LEU A 109 16.72 11.95 -14.33
CA LEU A 109 16.50 12.84 -13.19
C LEU A 109 17.79 13.06 -12.40
N PHE A 110 18.56 12.00 -12.13
CA PHE A 110 19.87 12.11 -11.48
C PHE A 110 20.84 12.96 -12.32
N ALA A 111 20.93 12.71 -13.62
CA ALA A 111 21.78 13.50 -14.52
C ALA A 111 21.34 14.97 -14.58
N ALA A 112 20.04 15.23 -14.70
CA ALA A 112 19.50 16.59 -14.71
C ALA A 112 19.77 17.32 -13.39
N ALA A 113 19.58 16.66 -12.25
CA ALA A 113 19.84 17.22 -10.92
C ALA A 113 21.33 17.55 -10.72
N LEU A 114 22.23 16.68 -11.20
CA LEU A 114 23.68 16.94 -11.16
C LEU A 114 24.09 18.08 -12.07
N LEU A 115 23.54 18.17 -13.29
CA LEU A 115 23.86 19.26 -14.22
C LEU A 115 23.32 20.60 -13.74
N LEU A 116 22.07 20.65 -13.29
CA LEU A 116 21.47 21.88 -12.75
C LEU A 116 22.14 22.28 -11.43
N GLY A 117 22.34 21.32 -10.53
CA GLY A 117 22.97 21.55 -9.24
C GLY A 117 24.45 21.95 -9.35
N GLY A 118 25.21 21.33 -10.25
CA GLY A 118 26.64 21.55 -10.38
C GLY A 118 27.01 22.74 -11.27
N ILE A 119 26.14 23.15 -12.19
CA ILE A 119 26.44 24.25 -13.14
C ILE A 119 25.57 25.47 -12.86
N VAL A 120 24.26 25.31 -12.77
CA VAL A 120 23.33 26.46 -12.68
C VAL A 120 23.30 27.05 -11.27
N LEU A 121 23.28 26.20 -10.24
CA LEU A 121 23.20 26.62 -8.85
C LEU A 121 24.40 27.46 -8.38
N PRO A 122 25.67 27.12 -8.71
CA PRO A 122 26.82 27.94 -8.35
C PRO A 122 26.86 29.32 -9.02
N LEU A 123 26.19 29.48 -10.18
CA LEU A 123 26.07 30.78 -10.86
C LEU A 123 25.10 31.72 -10.15
N VAL A 124 24.09 31.18 -9.46
CA VAL A 124 23.06 31.96 -8.75
C VAL A 124 23.40 32.12 -7.27
N VAL A 125 24.04 31.11 -6.67
CA VAL A 125 24.43 31.09 -5.25
C VAL A 125 25.94 30.82 -5.14
N PRO A 126 26.77 31.88 -5.05
CA PRO A 126 28.21 31.72 -4.89
C PRO A 126 28.54 31.09 -3.53
N GLY A 127 29.43 30.09 -3.52
CA GLY A 127 29.91 29.43 -2.29
C GLY A 127 29.15 28.16 -1.89
N ILE A 128 28.37 27.56 -2.80
CA ILE A 128 27.77 26.24 -2.58
C ILE A 128 28.83 25.14 -2.59
N GLU A 129 28.71 24.20 -1.64
CA GLU A 129 29.52 22.98 -1.55
C GLU A 129 29.36 22.10 -2.79
N GLU A 130 30.48 21.58 -3.33
CA GLU A 130 30.49 20.73 -4.55
C GLU A 130 29.68 19.43 -4.41
N SER A 131 29.43 18.99 -3.17
CA SER A 131 28.65 17.78 -2.87
C SER A 131 27.14 18.02 -2.84
N PHE A 132 26.68 19.26 -2.78
CA PHE A 132 25.26 19.61 -2.73
C PHE A 132 24.43 19.05 -3.90
N PRO A 133 24.91 19.06 -5.16
CA PRO A 133 24.18 18.50 -6.30
C PRO A 133 23.92 16.99 -6.20
N LEU A 134 24.79 16.24 -5.51
CA LEU A 134 24.62 14.80 -5.29
C LEU A 134 23.45 14.48 -4.36
N LEU A 135 23.06 15.43 -3.51
CA LEU A 135 21.96 15.27 -2.56
C LEU A 135 20.60 15.62 -3.15
N LEU A 136 20.55 16.42 -4.22
CA LEU A 136 19.31 16.87 -4.87
C LEU A 136 18.42 15.72 -5.39
N PRO A 137 18.93 14.67 -6.07
CA PRO A 137 18.13 13.55 -6.54
C PRO A 137 17.92 12.44 -5.49
N ALA A 138 18.52 12.57 -4.30
CA ALA A 138 18.46 11.55 -3.25
C ALA A 138 17.28 11.71 -2.27
N GLY A 139 16.45 12.75 -2.46
CA GLY A 139 15.31 13.12 -1.62
C GLY A 139 13.96 12.94 -2.28
#